data_AF-A0A0W0YKJ4-F1
#
_entry.id   AF-A0A0W0YKJ4-F1
#
_cell.length_a   1.000
_cell.length_b   1.000
_cell.length_c   1.000
_cell.angle_alpha   90.00
_cell.angle_beta   90.00
_cell.angle_gamma   90.00
#
_symmetry.space_group_name_H-M   'P 1'
#
loop_
_entity.id
_entity.type
_entity.pdbx_description
1 polymer ?
#
loop_
_entity_poly.entity_id
_entity_poly.type
_entity_poly.pdbx_seq_one_letter_code
_entity_poly.pdbx_strand_id
1 'polypeptide(L)'
;MPERSQLKIFLSGDVMTGRGIDQILKHPAEPQIYESYIQDARDYVLLAERINGKIPRFNHGDYLWSDALKELNRRQPDVSLINLETSVTSDGHPCINIPNASQKYCCAHSSTN
;
A
#
# COMPACT_ATOMS: atom_id res chain seq x y z
N MET A 1 31.39 14.10 -29.82
CA MET A 1 30.18 13.27 -29.56
C MET A 1 30.04 13.23 -28.05
N PRO A 2 28.94 13.73 -27.43
CA PRO A 2 28.80 13.62 -25.99
C PRO A 2 28.74 12.13 -25.62
N GLU A 3 29.46 11.74 -24.57
CA GLU A 3 29.41 10.39 -24.04
C GLU A 3 27.96 10.04 -23.68
N ARG A 4 27.46 8.90 -24.19
CA ARG A 4 26.17 8.37 -23.73
C ARG A 4 26.37 7.80 -22.34
N SER A 5 26.06 8.57 -21.30
CA SER A 5 25.95 8.06 -19.94
C SER A 5 24.74 7.10 -19.84
N GLN A 6 24.97 5.88 -19.39
CA GLN A 6 23.92 4.89 -19.16
C GLN A 6 23.25 5.16 -17.81
N LEU A 7 21.92 5.30 -17.80
CA LEU A 7 21.12 5.48 -16.59
C LEU A 7 20.37 4.18 -16.27
N LYS A 8 20.47 3.68 -15.04
CA LYS A 8 19.73 2.51 -14.54
C LYS A 8 18.55 2.96 -13.70
N ILE A 9 17.35 2.75 -14.21
CA ILE A 9 16.10 3.07 -13.51
C ILE A 9 15.46 1.77 -13.01
N PHE A 10 15.05 1.75 -11.74
CA PHE A 10 14.15 0.75 -11.19
C PHE A 10 12.72 1.29 -11.19
N LEU A 11 11.79 0.56 -11.82
CA LEU A 11 10.37 0.86 -11.86
C LEU A 11 9.62 -0.28 -11.19
N SER A 12 8.86 0.03 -10.14
CA SER A 12 7.91 -0.89 -9.53
C SER A 12 6.49 -0.49 -9.91
N GLY A 13 5.62 -1.48 -10.06
CA GLY A 13 4.17 -1.26 -10.10
C GLY A 13 3.62 -0.88 -8.72
N ASP A 14 2.32 -1.00 -8.60
CA ASP A 14 1.55 -0.61 -7.42
C ASP A 14 2.00 -1.39 -6.19
N VAL A 15 2.46 -0.67 -5.18
CA VAL A 15 2.68 -1.23 -3.86
C VAL A 15 1.52 -0.84 -2.96
N MET A 16 0.83 -1.86 -2.51
CA MET A 16 -0.10 -1.82 -1.39
C MET A 16 0.39 -2.78 -0.32
N THR A 17 0.70 -2.25 0.88
CA THR A 17 0.94 -3.09 2.05
C THR A 17 -0.29 -3.96 2.34
N GLY A 18 -1.49 -3.52 1.95
CA GLY A 18 -2.75 -4.16 2.26
C GLY A 18 -3.18 -3.79 3.67
N ARG A 19 -4.50 -3.65 3.87
CA ARG A 19 -5.06 -3.08 5.11
C ARG A 19 -4.69 -3.90 6.35
N GLY A 20 -4.59 -5.22 6.26
CA GLY A 20 -4.19 -6.06 7.40
C GLY A 20 -2.73 -5.90 7.82
N ILE A 21 -1.80 -5.82 6.87
CA ILE A 21 -0.37 -5.63 7.15
C ILE A 21 -0.10 -4.22 7.72
N ASP A 22 -0.81 -3.20 7.21
CA ASP A 22 -0.75 -1.86 7.77
C ASP A 22 -1.02 -1.85 9.29
N GLN A 23 -1.97 -2.64 9.77
CA GLN A 23 -2.33 -2.73 11.19
C GLN A 23 -1.25 -3.31 12.11
N ILE A 24 -0.21 -3.94 11.57
CA ILE A 24 0.92 -4.48 12.36
C ILE A 24 2.17 -3.62 12.27
N LEU A 25 2.14 -2.52 11.50
CA LEU A 25 3.22 -1.55 11.43
C LEU A 25 3.24 -0.63 12.66
N LYS A 26 4.34 0.11 12.82
CA LYS A 26 4.53 1.05 13.94
C LYS A 26 3.46 2.16 14.00
N HIS A 27 3.00 2.61 12.84
CA HIS A 27 2.02 3.68 12.69
C HIS A 27 0.91 3.19 11.74
N PRO A 28 -0.05 2.40 12.24
CA PRO A 28 -1.14 1.89 11.42
C PRO A 28 -2.10 3.02 11.04
N ALA A 29 -2.74 2.91 9.88
CA ALA A 29 -3.88 3.74 9.51
C ALA A 29 -5.15 3.34 10.30
N GLU A 30 -6.22 4.11 10.15
CA GLU A 30 -7.52 3.74 10.71
C GLU A 30 -7.96 2.34 10.22
N PRO A 31 -8.47 1.46 11.10
CA PRO A 31 -8.77 0.08 10.72
C PRO A 31 -10.04 -0.06 9.88
N GLN A 32 -10.89 0.97 9.81
CA GLN A 32 -12.19 0.87 9.14
C GLN A 32 -12.05 0.50 7.66
N ILE A 33 -12.70 -0.59 7.27
CA ILE A 33 -12.87 -1.04 5.89
C ILE A 33 -14.37 -1.00 5.57
N TYR A 34 -14.68 -0.81 4.29
CA TYR A 34 -16.05 -0.75 3.81
C TYR A 34 -16.33 -1.85 2.79
N GLU A 35 -15.99 -3.08 3.19
CA GLU A 35 -16.33 -4.30 2.46
C GLU A 35 -17.50 -5.00 3.16
N SER A 36 -18.26 -5.82 2.43
CA SER A 36 -19.47 -6.44 2.98
C SER A 36 -19.21 -7.41 4.13
N TYR A 37 -18.05 -8.08 4.13
CA TYR A 37 -17.73 -9.15 5.07
C TYR A 37 -16.69 -8.75 6.13
N ILE A 38 -15.73 -7.87 5.79
CA ILE A 38 -14.72 -7.37 6.72
C ILE A 38 -14.85 -5.86 6.81
N GLN A 39 -15.16 -5.38 8.00
CA GLN A 39 -15.33 -3.95 8.27
C GLN A 39 -14.16 -3.38 9.09
N ASP A 40 -13.30 -4.25 9.62
CA ASP A 40 -12.13 -3.89 10.42
C ASP A 40 -10.89 -4.62 9.91
N ALA A 41 -9.87 -3.85 9.53
CA ALA A 41 -8.62 -4.36 9.00
C ALA A 41 -7.88 -5.30 9.96
N ARG A 42 -8.11 -5.18 11.26
CA ARG A 42 -7.50 -6.04 12.29
C ARG A 42 -8.03 -7.46 12.22
N ASP A 43 -9.22 -7.68 11.65
CA ASP A 43 -9.77 -9.02 11.44
C ASP A 43 -8.91 -9.83 10.47
N TYR A 44 -8.29 -9.19 9.47
CA TYR A 44 -7.31 -9.86 8.60
C TYR A 44 -6.12 -10.41 9.40
N VAL A 45 -5.62 -9.65 10.38
CA VAL A 45 -4.54 -10.10 11.27
C VAL A 45 -5.01 -11.27 12.12
N LEU A 46 -6.20 -11.18 12.72
CA LEU A 46 -6.77 -12.26 13.54
C LEU A 46 -6.95 -13.55 12.75
N LEU A 47 -7.44 -13.47 11.51
CA LEU A 47 -7.58 -14.63 10.63
C LEU A 47 -6.23 -15.26 10.31
N ALA A 48 -5.20 -14.45 10.04
CA ALA A 48 -3.85 -14.95 9.81
C ALA A 48 -3.24 -15.58 11.07
N GLU A 49 -3.44 -14.98 12.25
CA GLU A 49 -2.93 -15.48 13.53
C GLU A 49 -3.56 -16.82 13.93
N ARG A 50 -4.83 -17.07 13.57
CA ARG A 50 -5.50 -18.36 13.81
C ARG A 50 -4.83 -19.54 13.12
N ILE A 51 -4.22 -19.31 11.96
CA ILE A 51 -3.57 -20.36 11.16
C ILE A 51 -2.08 -20.44 11.47
N ASN A 52 -1.41 -19.29 11.63
CA ASN A 52 0.05 -19.21 11.67
C ASN A 52 0.63 -18.93 13.07
N GLY A 53 -0.22 -18.72 14.07
CA GLY A 53 0.19 -18.25 15.40
C GLY A 53 0.39 -16.74 15.44
N LYS A 54 0.82 -16.24 16.61
CA LYS A 54 0.87 -14.80 16.90
C LYS A 54 1.83 -14.06 15.95
N ILE A 55 1.35 -12.95 15.38
CA ILE A 55 2.12 -12.09 14.49
C ILE A 55 2.70 -10.91 15.30
N PRO A 56 4.02 -10.67 15.22
CA PRO A 56 4.65 -9.51 15.86
C PRO A 56 4.08 -8.18 15.33
N ARG A 57 3.88 -7.23 16.24
CA ARG A 57 3.37 -5.88 15.96
C ARG A 57 4.48 -4.85 16.11
N PHE A 58 4.26 -3.65 15.57
CA PHE A 58 5.18 -2.50 15.64
C PHE A 58 6.50 -2.70 14.88
N ASN A 59 6.48 -3.51 13.83
CA ASN A 59 7.66 -3.65 12.99
C ASN A 59 7.90 -2.37 12.18
N HIS A 60 9.17 -2.03 11.98
CA HIS A 60 9.62 -0.86 11.21
C HIS A 60 9.36 -0.95 9.70
N GLY A 61 8.75 -2.04 9.22
CA GLY A 61 8.41 -2.25 7.81
C GLY A 61 9.47 -3.03 7.02
N ASP A 62 10.71 -3.11 7.50
CA ASP A 62 11.83 -3.75 6.79
C ASP A 62 11.56 -5.21 6.41
N TYR A 63 10.80 -5.93 7.24
CA TYR A 63 10.44 -7.33 6.97
C TYR A 63 9.55 -7.49 5.72
N LEU A 64 8.71 -6.49 5.40
CA LEU A 64 7.85 -6.55 4.21
C LEU A 64 8.65 -6.49 2.92
N TRP A 65 9.77 -5.78 2.97
CA TRP A 65 10.54 -5.43 1.79
C TRP A 65 11.78 -6.28 1.61
N SER A 66 12.12 -7.14 2.57
CA SER A 66 13.37 -7.92 2.65
C SER A 66 13.95 -8.33 1.29
N ASP A 67 13.23 -9.15 0.52
CA ASP A 67 13.78 -9.69 -0.73
C ASP A 67 13.81 -8.67 -1.86
N ALA A 68 12.84 -7.76 -1.90
CA ALA A 68 12.85 -6.64 -2.83
C ALA A 68 14.05 -5.70 -2.57
N LEU A 69 14.34 -5.38 -1.31
CA LEU A 69 15.50 -4.58 -0.91
C LEU A 69 16.82 -5.25 -1.29
N LYS A 70 16.93 -6.59 -1.14
CA LYS A 70 18.11 -7.34 -1.59
C LYS A 70 18.33 -7.17 -3.08
N GLU A 71 17.28 -7.26 -3.89
CA GLU A 71 17.38 -7.09 -5.34
C GLU A 71 17.69 -5.64 -5.76
N LEU A 72 17.10 -4.65 -5.09
CA LEU A 72 17.43 -3.23 -5.28
C LEU A 72 18.91 -2.97 -4.98
N ASN A 73 19.41 -3.46 -3.84
CA ASN A 73 20.80 -3.33 -3.43
C ASN A 73 21.76 -4.02 -4.41
N ARG A 74 21.37 -5.18 -4.96
CA ARG A 74 22.17 -5.93 -5.94
C ARG A 74 22.27 -5.21 -7.29
N ARG A 75 21.19 -4.54 -7.72
CA ARG A 75 21.15 -3.86 -9.03
C ARG A 75 21.71 -2.45 -9.01
N GLN A 76 21.75 -1.81 -7.84
CA GLN A 76 22.21 -0.43 -7.66
C GLN A 76 21.65 0.51 -8.74
N PRO A 77 20.32 0.69 -8.83
CA PRO A 77 19.74 1.67 -9.74
C PRO A 77 20.13 3.09 -9.31
N ASP A 78 20.29 3.98 -10.28
CA ASP A 78 20.57 5.40 -10.03
C ASP A 78 19.31 6.12 -9.54
N VAL A 79 18.13 5.64 -9.97
CA VAL A 79 16.81 6.14 -9.58
C VAL A 79 15.85 4.98 -9.38
N SER A 80 15.08 5.02 -8.29
CA SER A 80 13.99 4.07 -8.02
C SER A 80 12.67 4.82 -7.94
N LEU A 81 11.72 4.45 -8.80
CA LEU A 81 10.36 4.98 -8.80
C LEU A 81 9.39 3.85 -8.46
N ILE A 82 8.55 4.12 -7.46
CA ILE A 82 7.56 3.19 -6.94
C ILE A 82 6.21 3.88 -6.95
N ASN A 83 5.19 3.22 -7.50
CA ASN A 83 3.82 3.69 -7.31
C ASN A 83 3.33 3.21 -5.94
N LEU A 84 3.15 4.13 -5.01
CA LEU A 84 2.53 3.82 -3.72
C LEU A 84 1.01 4.02 -3.87
N GLU A 85 0.28 2.94 -4.05
CA GLU A 85 -1.17 3.01 -4.24
C GLU A 85 -1.90 2.93 -2.90
N THR A 86 -1.87 4.02 -2.13
CA THR A 86 -2.79 4.18 -0.99
C THR A 86 -4.01 4.94 -1.48
N SER A 87 -5.23 4.46 -1.23
CA SER A 87 -6.45 5.19 -1.57
C SER A 87 -6.44 6.57 -0.92
N VAL A 88 -6.28 7.62 -1.71
CA VAL A 88 -6.43 9.02 -1.26
C VAL A 88 -7.91 9.37 -1.43
N THR A 89 -8.64 9.54 -0.32
CA THR A 89 -9.98 10.13 -0.33
C THR A 89 -9.86 11.63 -0.07
N SER A 90 -10.65 12.43 -0.79
CA SER A 90 -10.60 13.90 -0.75
C SER A 90 -10.92 14.51 0.62
N ASP A 91 -11.54 13.75 1.53
CA ASP A 91 -12.09 14.21 2.79
C ASP A 91 -12.14 13.13 3.90
N GLY A 92 -11.53 11.96 3.68
CA GLY A 92 -11.62 10.84 4.62
C GLY A 92 -12.93 10.05 4.56
N HIS A 93 -13.89 10.43 3.70
CA HIS A 93 -15.17 9.72 3.58
C HIS A 93 -15.16 8.73 2.39
N PRO A 94 -15.58 7.47 2.60
CA PRO A 94 -15.73 6.53 1.49
C PRO A 94 -16.93 6.95 0.62
N CYS A 95 -16.80 6.78 -0.69
CA CYS A 95 -17.88 7.11 -1.62
C CYS A 95 -19.01 6.08 -1.69
N ILE A 96 -19.13 5.19 -0.69
CA ILE A 96 -20.15 4.14 -0.62
C ILE A 96 -21.56 4.68 -0.44
N ASN A 97 -21.69 5.94 0.00
CA ASN A 97 -22.97 6.61 0.17
C ASN A 97 -23.47 7.36 -1.08
N ILE A 98 -22.78 7.25 -2.24
CA ILE A 98 -23.24 7.87 -3.48
C ILE A 98 -24.07 6.85 -4.29
N PRO A 99 -25.39 7.07 -4.47
CA PRO A 99 -26.20 6.20 -5.30
C PRO A 99 -25.64 6.15 -6.72
N ASN A 100 -25.36 4.95 -7.24
CA ASN A 100 -24.88 4.67 -8.60
C ASN A 100 -23.43 5.08 -8.93
N ALA A 101 -22.59 5.43 -7.96
CA ALA A 101 -21.15 5.59 -8.21
C ALA A 101 -20.45 4.22 -8.25
N SER A 102 -19.78 3.89 -9.36
CA SER A 102 -18.76 2.83 -9.31
C SER A 102 -17.52 3.38 -8.60
N GLN A 103 -16.80 2.56 -7.83
CA GLN A 103 -15.59 2.97 -7.08
C GLN A 103 -14.59 3.75 -7.95
N LYS A 104 -14.53 3.49 -9.26
CA LYS A 104 -13.68 4.22 -10.22
C LYS A 104 -14.04 5.70 -10.40
N TYR A 105 -15.32 6.08 -10.27
CA TYR A 105 -15.76 7.46 -10.48
C TYR A 105 -15.49 8.38 -9.29
N CYS A 106 -15.34 7.81 -8.09
CA CYS A 106 -15.09 8.57 -6.87
C CYS A 106 -13.67 9.15 -6.83
N CYS A 107 -12.67 8.36 -7.22
CA CYS A 107 -11.27 8.79 -7.25
C CYS A 107 -10.99 9.86 -8.33
N ALA A 108 -11.88 10.03 -9.32
CA ALA A 108 -11.70 10.99 -10.40
C ALA A 108 -12.26 12.40 -10.09
N HIS A 109 -13.11 12.54 -9.06
CA HIS A 109 -13.75 13.82 -8.71
C HIS A 109 -12.92 14.71 -7.76
N SER A 110 -11.78 14.22 -7.25
CA SER A 110 -10.95 14.96 -6.30
C SER A 110 -9.91 15.90 -6.96
N SER A 111 -9.96 16.09 -8.28
CA SER A 111 -8.95 16.87 -9.02
C SER A 111 -9.52 18.12 -9.70
N THR A 112 -10.50 18.78 -9.08
CA THR A 112 -10.89 20.15 -9.44
C THR A 112 -11.23 20.96 -8.19
N ASN A 113 -10.20 21.60 -7.64
CA ASN A 113 -10.25 22.98 -7.13
C ASN A 113 -8.83 23.54 -7.05
#